data_AF-A0A660UFD8-F1
#
_entry.id   AF-A0A660UFD8-F1
#
_cell.length_a   1.000
_cell.length_b   1.000
_cell.length_c   1.000
_cell.angle_alpha   90.00
_cell.angle_beta   90.00
_cell.angle_gamma   90.00
#
_symmetry.space_group_name_H-M   'P 1'
#
loop_
_entity.id
_entity.type
_entity.pdbx_description
1 polymer ?
#
loop_
_entity_poly.entity_id
_entity_poly.type
_entity_poly.pdbx_seq_one_letter_code
_entity_poly.pdbx_strand_id
1 'polypeptide(L)'
;MKQQLFKQQINELNRETYSMFKNLIYRETGISMGDNKRILVSNRLRKRLLALGLTSYEEYYNFLVKKGHENNEIVRFIDAVSTNETYFYRGDNQFQALEEIILPELFKKRKKISIWSAGCSTGEEPYTIQMVFSKTSNKHDWRGYSEIYATDLSNEVIEKAKRAVYSGRTLNLLPDEFKTKYFDMIDEDVYRVKEEIRKKVIFKSHNLLKPSPPHSQFDIIFCRNVMIYFDRETQKHLVDNVFAKVLSKDGYLFIGHSESLIGKSENFQYAHVMRSPIYKFKDINKKRGEK
;
A
#
# COMPACT_ATOMS: atom_id res chain seq x y z
N MET A 1 44.68 16.68 9.78
CA MET A 1 43.76 17.59 9.06
C MET A 1 42.32 17.25 9.42
N LYS A 2 41.72 18.00 10.34
CA LYS A 2 40.28 17.89 10.66
C LYS A 2 39.51 18.56 9.52
N GLN A 3 38.81 17.78 8.70
CA GLN A 3 37.85 18.34 7.74
C GLN A 3 36.67 18.95 8.51
N GLN A 4 36.56 20.25 8.40
CA GLN A 4 35.48 21.09 8.90
C GLN A 4 34.22 20.75 8.09
N LEU A 5 33.33 19.91 8.64
CA LEU A 5 31.98 19.74 8.12
C LEU A 5 31.24 21.07 8.29
N PHE A 6 31.20 21.88 7.24
CA PHE A 6 30.28 23.02 7.14
C PHE A 6 28.86 22.47 7.34
N LYS A 7 28.21 22.82 8.46
CA LYS A 7 26.77 22.65 8.61
C LYS A 7 26.11 23.57 7.58
N GLN A 8 25.78 23.03 6.40
CA GLN A 8 25.04 23.76 5.39
C GLN A 8 23.72 24.23 6.01
N GLN A 9 23.59 25.54 6.19
CA GLN A 9 22.44 26.17 6.83
C GLN A 9 21.32 26.25 5.79
N ILE A 10 20.45 25.25 5.78
CA ILE A 10 19.24 25.24 4.96
C ILE A 10 18.20 26.14 5.63
N ASN A 11 17.67 27.11 4.88
CA ASN A 11 16.63 28.03 5.34
C ASN A 11 15.35 27.29 5.77
N GLU A 12 14.56 27.86 6.68
CA GLU A 12 13.29 27.25 7.08
C GLU A 12 12.31 27.20 5.88
N LEU A 13 11.57 26.08 5.76
CA LEU A 13 10.52 25.94 4.76
C LEU A 13 9.37 26.91 5.02
N ASN A 14 9.29 28.01 4.28
CA ASN A 14 8.21 28.99 4.45
C ASN A 14 6.83 28.44 4.00
N ARG A 15 5.75 29.17 4.29
CA ARG A 15 4.38 28.72 3.99
C ARG A 15 4.06 28.68 2.50
N GLU A 16 4.62 29.59 1.72
CA GLU A 16 4.39 29.68 0.27
C GLU A 16 5.02 28.49 -0.46
N THR A 17 6.31 28.26 -0.24
CA THR A 17 7.05 27.11 -0.78
C THR A 17 6.46 25.79 -0.29
N TYR A 18 5.99 25.73 0.96
CA TYR A 18 5.26 24.57 1.45
C TYR A 18 3.96 24.33 0.66
N SER A 19 3.18 25.39 0.38
CA SER A 19 1.98 25.29 -0.45
C SER A 19 2.29 24.77 -1.85
N MET A 20 3.39 25.21 -2.44
CA MET A 20 3.88 24.73 -3.72
C MET A 20 4.21 23.22 -3.66
N PHE A 21 4.92 22.76 -2.62
CA PHE A 21 5.15 21.33 -2.42
C PHE A 21 3.85 20.53 -2.22
N LYS A 22 2.88 21.05 -1.46
CA LYS A 22 1.57 20.39 -1.29
C LYS A 22 0.89 20.17 -2.65
N ASN A 23 0.85 21.22 -3.48
CA ASN A 23 0.25 21.15 -4.80
C ASN A 23 0.99 20.17 -5.72
N LEU A 24 2.32 20.14 -5.63
CA LEU A 24 3.14 19.18 -6.37
C LEU A 24 2.85 17.74 -5.91
N ILE A 25 2.86 17.47 -4.61
CA ILE A 25 2.54 16.15 -4.04
C ILE A 25 1.16 15.71 -4.50
N TYR A 26 0.17 16.59 -4.37
CA TYR A 26 -1.19 16.32 -4.78
C TYR A 26 -1.28 16.01 -6.28
N ARG A 27 -0.64 16.81 -7.13
CA ARG A 27 -0.64 16.58 -8.58
C ARG A 27 0.02 15.25 -8.98
N GLU A 28 1.13 14.89 -8.34
CA GLU A 28 1.88 13.68 -8.69
C GLU A 28 1.26 12.41 -8.11
N THR A 29 0.55 12.51 -6.98
CA THR A 29 0.16 11.32 -6.19
C THR A 29 -1.30 11.27 -5.77
N GLY A 30 -2.03 12.38 -5.82
CA GLY A 30 -3.35 12.58 -5.21
C GLY A 30 -3.32 12.81 -3.70
N ILE A 31 -2.15 12.71 -3.05
CA ILE A 31 -2.04 12.86 -1.59
C ILE A 31 -2.28 14.31 -1.19
N SER A 32 -3.26 14.52 -0.32
CA SER A 32 -3.56 15.81 0.31
C SER A 32 -2.78 15.96 1.61
N MET A 33 -1.99 17.02 1.71
CA MET A 33 -1.17 17.35 2.88
C MET A 33 -1.79 18.52 3.65
N GLY A 34 -1.99 18.33 4.96
CA GLY A 34 -2.48 19.39 5.86
C GLY A 34 -1.41 20.44 6.20
N ASP A 35 -1.85 21.64 6.56
CA ASP A 35 -0.95 22.75 6.91
C ASP A 35 -0.07 22.48 8.14
N ASN A 36 -0.59 21.69 9.08
CA ASN A 36 0.10 21.25 10.29
C ASN A 36 1.31 20.32 10.01
N LYS A 37 1.45 19.76 8.81
CA LYS A 37 2.54 18.84 8.45
C LYS A 37 3.82 19.54 7.94
N ARG A 38 3.86 20.88 7.88
CA ARG A 38 5.01 21.65 7.33
C ARG A 38 6.34 21.28 7.97
N ILE A 39 6.41 21.15 9.29
CA ILE A 39 7.64 20.82 10.03
C ILE A 39 8.12 19.40 9.68
N LEU A 40 7.19 18.45 9.60
CA LEU A 40 7.49 17.06 9.23
C LEU A 40 8.03 16.96 7.79
N VAL A 41 7.38 17.63 6.84
CA VAL A 41 7.82 17.68 5.45
C VAL A 41 9.18 18.34 5.32
N SER A 42 9.41 19.48 6.00
CA SER A 42 10.72 20.15 6.08
C SER A 42 11.81 19.17 6.53
N ASN A 43 11.62 18.50 7.66
CA ASN A 43 12.62 17.57 8.20
C ASN A 43 12.90 16.37 7.27
N ARG A 44 11.87 15.85 6.60
CA ARG A 44 11.99 14.74 5.64
C ARG A 44 12.73 15.15 4.37
N LEU A 45 12.40 16.31 3.81
CA LEU A 45 13.02 16.82 2.59
C LEU A 45 14.46 17.29 2.80
N ARG A 46 14.82 17.72 4.01
CA ARG A 46 16.17 18.21 4.33
C ARG A 46 17.28 17.25 3.87
N LYS A 47 17.08 15.94 4.00
CA LYS A 47 18.04 14.93 3.53
C LYS A 47 18.22 14.95 2.01
N ARG A 48 17.15 15.22 1.25
CA ARG A 48 17.21 15.35 -0.21
C ARG A 48 17.96 16.61 -0.64
N LEU A 49 17.69 17.75 0.01
CA LEU A 49 18.40 19.00 -0.25
C LEU A 49 19.91 18.83 -0.05
N LEU A 50 20.32 18.23 1.07
CA LEU A 50 21.73 17.94 1.35
C LEU A 50 22.35 17.01 0.31
N ALA A 51 21.64 15.96 -0.11
CA ALA A 51 22.13 15.02 -1.12
C ALA A 51 22.32 15.65 -2.51
N LEU A 52 21.59 16.74 -2.81
CA LEU A 52 21.69 17.50 -4.05
C LEU A 52 22.58 18.76 -3.91
N GLY A 53 23.11 19.04 -2.71
CA GLY A 53 23.89 20.24 -2.43
C GLY A 53 23.10 21.55 -2.49
N LEU A 54 21.77 21.50 -2.38
CA LEU A 54 20.89 22.66 -2.46
C LEU A 54 20.75 23.36 -1.11
N THR A 55 20.61 24.68 -1.14
CA THR A 55 20.64 25.52 0.07
C THR A 55 19.28 26.06 0.49
N SER A 56 18.28 25.99 -0.38
CA SER A 56 16.92 26.43 -0.09
C SER A 56 15.86 25.45 -0.60
N TYR A 57 14.69 25.51 0.02
CA TYR A 57 13.54 24.71 -0.40
C TYR A 57 12.96 25.20 -1.72
N GLU A 58 13.08 26.48 -2.01
CA GLU A 58 12.71 27.13 -3.27
C GLU A 58 13.56 26.61 -4.43
N GLU A 59 14.88 26.51 -4.23
CA GLU A 59 15.80 25.88 -5.19
C GLU A 59 15.40 24.44 -5.45
N TYR A 60 15.08 23.69 -4.39
CA TYR A 60 14.66 22.30 -4.54
C TYR A 60 13.33 22.16 -5.29
N TYR A 61 12.34 23.01 -5.00
CA TYR A 61 11.09 23.03 -5.76
C TYR A 61 11.34 23.32 -7.25
N ASN A 62 12.13 24.34 -7.54
CA ASN A 62 12.46 24.71 -8.92
C ASN A 62 13.20 23.58 -9.65
N PHE A 63 14.10 22.88 -8.95
CA PHE A 63 14.77 21.70 -9.47
C PHE A 63 13.78 20.57 -9.80
N LEU A 64 12.84 20.27 -8.90
CA LEU A 64 11.82 19.24 -9.10
C LEU A 64 10.94 19.53 -10.32
N VAL A 65 10.48 20.78 -10.48
CA VAL A 65 9.61 21.15 -11.60
C VAL A 65 10.35 21.11 -12.94
N LYS A 66 11.62 21.53 -12.98
CA LYS A 66 12.39 21.62 -14.23
C LYS A 66 13.01 20.29 -14.66
N LYS A 67 13.57 19.52 -13.72
CA LYS A 67 14.41 18.34 -13.99
C LYS A 67 14.03 17.11 -13.17
N GLY A 68 13.03 17.22 -12.30
CA GLY A 68 12.74 16.18 -11.32
C GLY A 68 12.24 14.87 -11.94
N HIS A 69 11.50 14.94 -13.05
CA HIS A 69 11.05 13.76 -13.79
C HIS A 69 12.21 13.08 -14.54
N GLU A 70 13.05 13.86 -15.23
CA GLU A 70 14.20 13.36 -15.98
C GLU A 70 15.20 12.60 -15.08
N ASN A 71 15.42 13.12 -13.88
CA ASN A 71 16.42 12.58 -12.95
C ASN A 71 15.84 11.62 -11.90
N ASN A 72 14.56 11.23 -12.03
CA ASN A 72 13.81 10.46 -11.02
C ASN A 72 13.78 11.11 -9.61
N GLU A 73 14.07 12.40 -9.49
CA GLU A 73 14.03 13.08 -8.19
C GLU A 73 12.60 13.27 -7.70
N ILE A 74 11.61 13.38 -8.60
CA ILE A 74 10.19 13.40 -8.21
C ILE A 74 9.82 12.14 -7.40
N VAL A 75 10.32 10.97 -7.80
CA VAL A 75 10.08 9.72 -7.06
C VAL A 75 10.68 9.83 -5.65
N ARG A 76 11.95 10.26 -5.54
CA ARG A 76 12.64 10.39 -4.24
C ARG A 76 12.02 11.45 -3.34
N PHE A 77 11.51 12.52 -3.94
CA PHE A 77 10.74 13.56 -3.25
C PHE A 77 9.48 12.97 -2.63
N ILE A 78 8.69 12.23 -3.40
CA ILE A 78 7.48 11.58 -2.92
C ILE A 78 7.78 10.56 -1.83
N ASP A 79 8.81 9.72 -2.03
CA ASP A 79 9.24 8.73 -1.05
C ASP A 79 9.58 9.38 0.29
N ALA A 80 10.34 10.48 0.26
CA ALA A 80 10.73 11.20 1.45
C ALA A 80 9.53 11.72 2.25
N VAL A 81 8.47 12.21 1.59
CA VAL A 81 7.31 12.82 2.26
C VAL A 81 6.20 11.83 2.60
N SER A 82 6.18 10.66 1.97
CA SER A 82 5.23 9.58 2.25
C SER A 82 5.39 9.01 3.69
N THR A 83 4.29 8.56 4.30
CA THR A 83 4.32 7.88 5.61
C THR A 83 4.00 6.40 5.42
N ASN A 84 5.01 5.56 5.60
CA ASN A 84 4.95 4.14 5.24
C ASN A 84 4.94 3.23 6.49
N GLU A 85 4.01 3.46 7.42
CA GLU A 85 3.88 2.60 8.60
C GLU A 85 3.02 1.36 8.29
N THR A 86 3.63 0.19 8.42
CA THR A 86 3.00 -1.12 8.23
C THR A 86 3.66 -2.16 9.14
N TYR A 87 2.95 -3.26 9.41
CA TYR A 87 3.40 -4.37 10.23
C TYR A 87 2.62 -5.63 9.85
N PHE A 88 3.19 -6.80 10.14
CA PHE A 88 2.54 -8.08 9.85
C PHE A 88 1.22 -8.22 10.60
N TYR A 89 0.25 -8.88 9.96
CA TYR A 89 -1.04 -9.19 10.59
C TYR A 89 -1.82 -7.98 11.12
N ARG A 90 -1.59 -6.79 10.53
CA ARG A 90 -2.34 -5.57 10.85
C ARG A 90 -3.83 -5.79 10.61
N GLY A 91 -4.65 -5.58 11.64
CA GLY A 91 -6.11 -5.71 11.55
C GLY A 91 -6.59 -7.15 11.42
N ASP A 92 -6.39 -7.94 12.48
CA ASP A 92 -6.64 -9.38 12.58
C ASP A 92 -7.99 -9.83 11.98
N ASN A 93 -9.08 -9.11 12.28
CA ASN A 93 -10.42 -9.50 11.80
C ASN A 93 -10.57 -9.56 10.27
N GLN A 94 -9.78 -8.77 9.51
CA GLN A 94 -9.77 -8.86 8.04
C GLN A 94 -9.05 -10.11 7.54
N PHE A 95 -7.95 -10.50 8.18
CA PHE A 95 -7.25 -11.73 7.83
C PHE A 95 -8.02 -12.97 8.29
N GLN A 96 -8.73 -12.92 9.43
CA GLN A 96 -9.70 -13.93 9.83
C GLN A 96 -10.84 -14.06 8.81
N ALA A 97 -11.43 -12.95 8.38
CA ALA A 97 -12.45 -12.96 7.32
C ALA A 97 -11.93 -13.57 6.01
N LEU A 98 -10.65 -13.29 5.68
CA LEU A 98 -9.97 -13.89 4.53
C LEU A 98 -9.83 -15.41 4.70
N GLU A 99 -9.32 -15.86 5.84
CA GLU A 99 -9.03 -17.27 6.16
C GLU A 99 -10.30 -18.12 6.27
N GLU A 100 -11.31 -17.65 7.01
CA GLU A 100 -12.44 -18.48 7.45
C GLU A 100 -13.61 -18.48 6.46
N ILE A 101 -13.75 -17.41 5.67
CA ILE A 101 -14.96 -17.18 4.85
C ILE A 101 -14.58 -16.97 3.39
N ILE A 102 -13.78 -15.94 3.09
CA ILE A 102 -13.59 -15.48 1.71
C ILE A 102 -12.78 -16.49 0.88
N LEU A 103 -11.61 -16.96 1.36
CA LEU A 103 -10.82 -17.94 0.61
C LEU A 103 -11.55 -19.27 0.42
N PRO A 104 -12.19 -19.88 1.44
CA PRO A 104 -12.98 -21.10 1.25
C PRO A 104 -14.10 -20.95 0.22
N GLU A 105 -14.78 -19.79 0.14
CA GLU A 105 -15.76 -19.53 -0.91
C GLU A 105 -15.15 -19.45 -2.30
N LEU A 106 -14.00 -18.75 -2.44
CA LEU A 106 -13.31 -18.62 -3.71
C LEU A 106 -12.73 -19.95 -4.20
N PHE A 107 -12.21 -20.78 -3.30
CA PHE A 107 -11.65 -22.10 -3.61
C PHE A 107 -12.65 -23.04 -4.29
N LYS A 108 -13.94 -22.93 -3.97
CA LYS A 108 -15.02 -23.71 -4.60
C LYS A 108 -15.25 -23.35 -6.07
N LYS A 109 -14.92 -22.11 -6.45
CA LYS A 109 -15.26 -21.52 -7.76
C LYS A 109 -14.05 -21.38 -8.68
N ARG A 110 -12.84 -21.36 -8.11
CA ARG A 110 -11.62 -20.94 -8.81
C ARG A 110 -10.48 -21.92 -8.60
N LYS A 111 -9.67 -22.09 -9.65
CA LYS A 111 -8.37 -22.77 -9.61
C LYS A 111 -7.20 -21.79 -9.52
N LYS A 112 -7.41 -20.53 -9.89
CA LYS A 112 -6.49 -19.42 -9.75
C LYS A 112 -7.17 -18.31 -8.95
N ILE A 113 -6.49 -17.76 -7.94
CA ILE A 113 -6.96 -16.58 -7.21
C ILE A 113 -5.95 -15.45 -7.42
N SER A 114 -6.39 -14.38 -8.04
CA SER A 114 -5.58 -13.17 -8.26
C SER A 114 -5.85 -12.14 -7.17
N ILE A 115 -4.80 -11.67 -6.50
CA ILE A 115 -4.91 -10.69 -5.40
C ILE A 115 -4.05 -9.47 -5.71
N TRP A 116 -4.56 -8.28 -5.43
CA TRP A 116 -3.79 -7.03 -5.49
C TRP A 116 -3.68 -6.40 -4.11
N SER A 117 -2.47 -6.28 -3.56
CA SER A 117 -2.15 -5.39 -2.43
C SER A 117 -1.66 -4.03 -2.99
N ALA A 118 -2.57 -3.06 -2.96
CA ALA A 118 -2.46 -1.71 -3.51
C ALA A 118 -2.02 -0.72 -2.41
N GLY A 119 -0.76 -0.27 -2.49
CA GLY A 119 -0.06 0.48 -1.44
C GLY A 119 0.58 -0.46 -0.42
N CYS A 120 1.38 -1.42 -0.89
CA CYS A 120 1.91 -2.51 -0.08
C CYS A 120 3.06 -2.13 0.87
N SER A 121 3.59 -0.90 0.77
CA SER A 121 4.71 -0.40 1.56
C SER A 121 5.89 -1.39 1.56
N THR A 122 6.45 -1.71 2.73
CA THR A 122 7.61 -2.59 2.92
C THR A 122 7.29 -4.09 2.88
N GLY A 123 6.10 -4.50 2.41
CA GLY A 123 5.79 -5.88 2.03
C GLY A 123 5.11 -6.76 3.09
N GLU A 124 4.89 -6.26 4.29
CA GLU A 124 4.27 -7.00 5.39
C GLU A 124 2.86 -7.49 5.05
N GLU A 125 2.04 -6.64 4.40
CA GLU A 125 0.68 -7.00 3.97
C GLU A 125 0.67 -8.13 2.93
N PRO A 126 1.32 -8.02 1.77
CA PRO A 126 1.27 -9.09 0.76
C PRO A 126 1.89 -10.40 1.23
N TYR A 127 2.90 -10.36 2.10
CA TYR A 127 3.42 -11.58 2.74
C TYR A 127 2.42 -12.18 3.72
N THR A 128 1.76 -11.36 4.54
CA THR A 128 0.68 -11.84 5.41
C THR A 128 -0.42 -12.52 4.59
N ILE A 129 -0.87 -11.88 3.49
CA ILE A 129 -1.87 -12.45 2.56
C ILE A 129 -1.40 -13.82 2.06
N GLN A 130 -0.16 -13.95 1.58
CA GLN A 130 0.35 -15.21 1.07
C GLN A 130 0.47 -16.30 2.14
N MET A 131 0.86 -15.94 3.36
CA MET A 131 0.96 -16.89 4.48
C MET A 131 -0.42 -17.40 4.90
N VAL A 132 -1.40 -16.49 5.02
CA VAL A 132 -2.81 -16.84 5.30
C VAL A 132 -3.34 -17.73 4.17
N PHE A 133 -3.13 -17.36 2.92
CA PHE A 133 -3.52 -18.17 1.76
C PHE A 133 -2.92 -19.57 1.81
N SER A 134 -1.63 -19.69 2.12
CA SER A 134 -0.92 -20.97 2.21
C SER A 134 -1.45 -21.83 3.37
N LYS A 135 -1.78 -21.21 4.51
CA LYS A 135 -2.42 -21.90 5.64
C LYS A 135 -3.81 -22.43 5.25
N THR A 136 -4.66 -21.58 4.68
CA THR A 136 -6.04 -21.93 4.32
C THR A 136 -6.10 -22.96 3.19
N SER A 137 -5.29 -22.81 2.14
CA SER A 137 -5.25 -23.77 1.03
C SER A 137 -4.88 -25.18 1.49
N ASN A 138 -3.88 -25.31 2.37
CA ASN A 138 -3.51 -26.59 2.97
C ASN A 138 -4.65 -27.17 3.84
N LYS A 139 -5.30 -26.34 4.66
CA LYS A 139 -6.44 -26.76 5.51
C LYS A 139 -7.61 -27.32 4.69
N HIS A 140 -7.83 -26.81 3.49
CA HIS A 140 -8.93 -27.21 2.59
C HIS A 140 -8.50 -28.17 1.48
N ASP A 141 -7.28 -28.70 1.51
CA ASP A 141 -6.69 -29.54 0.45
C ASP A 141 -6.85 -28.94 -0.96
N TRP A 142 -6.81 -27.61 -1.05
CA TRP A 142 -7.03 -26.91 -2.32
C TRP A 142 -5.73 -26.84 -3.12
N ARG A 143 -5.75 -27.42 -4.34
CA ARG A 143 -4.56 -27.60 -5.21
C ARG A 143 -4.44 -26.56 -6.33
N GLY A 144 -5.10 -25.41 -6.21
CA GLY A 144 -4.92 -24.31 -7.15
C GLY A 144 -3.69 -23.46 -6.82
N TYR A 145 -3.63 -22.24 -7.36
CA TYR A 145 -2.55 -21.30 -7.05
C TYR A 145 -3.02 -19.85 -6.87
N SER A 146 -2.28 -19.09 -6.07
CA SER A 146 -2.41 -17.64 -5.94
C SER A 146 -1.44 -16.92 -6.88
N GLU A 147 -1.83 -15.72 -7.30
CA GLU A 147 -0.93 -14.72 -7.85
C GLU A 147 -1.16 -13.39 -7.12
N ILE A 148 -0.17 -12.91 -6.38
CA ILE A 148 -0.28 -11.69 -5.58
C ILE A 148 0.53 -10.59 -6.24
N TYR A 149 -0.15 -9.54 -6.68
CA TYR A 149 0.46 -8.28 -7.11
C TYR A 149 0.55 -7.36 -5.91
N ALA A 150 1.76 -6.95 -5.57
CA ALA A 150 2.01 -6.01 -4.50
C ALA A 150 2.60 -4.75 -5.11
N THR A 151 1.92 -3.62 -4.97
CA THR A 151 2.36 -2.38 -5.59
C THR A 151 2.42 -1.22 -4.63
N ASP A 152 3.43 -0.38 -4.80
CA ASP A 152 3.58 0.86 -4.06
C ASP A 152 4.14 1.96 -4.96
N LEU A 153 3.94 3.21 -4.59
CA LEU A 153 4.52 4.33 -5.31
C LEU A 153 6.03 4.40 -5.09
N SER A 154 6.49 4.06 -3.88
CA SER A 154 7.90 4.16 -3.51
C SER A 154 8.73 2.96 -3.96
N ASN A 155 9.77 3.23 -4.75
CA ASN A 155 10.74 2.20 -5.13
C ASN A 155 11.56 1.75 -3.91
N GLU A 156 11.86 2.65 -2.98
CA GLU A 156 12.63 2.31 -1.78
C GLU A 156 11.93 1.24 -0.92
N VAL A 157 10.61 1.39 -0.69
CA VAL A 157 9.86 0.40 0.09
C VAL A 157 9.65 -0.90 -0.67
N ILE A 158 9.50 -0.85 -2.00
CA ILE A 158 9.44 -2.04 -2.85
C ILE A 158 10.75 -2.84 -2.77
N GLU A 159 11.91 -2.20 -2.78
CA GLU A 159 13.19 -2.89 -2.65
C GLU A 159 13.40 -3.45 -1.22
N LYS A 160 12.84 -2.81 -0.19
CA LYS A 160 12.76 -3.41 1.17
C LYS A 160 11.86 -4.64 1.18
N ALA A 161 10.70 -4.56 0.55
CA ALA A 161 9.73 -5.65 0.47
C ALA A 161 10.30 -6.87 -0.25
N LYS A 162 11.02 -6.68 -1.36
CA LYS A 162 11.70 -7.77 -2.09
C LYS A 162 12.79 -8.44 -1.27
N ARG A 163 13.55 -7.65 -0.47
CA ARG A 163 14.55 -8.21 0.47
C ARG A 163 13.91 -9.04 1.57
N ALA A 164 12.70 -8.64 2.00
CA ALA A 164 11.85 -9.38 2.92
C ALA A 164 12.53 -9.70 4.27
N VAL A 165 13.35 -8.76 4.75
CA VAL A 165 14.04 -8.86 6.04
C VAL A 165 13.36 -7.91 7.02
N TYR A 166 12.96 -8.44 8.17
CA TYR A 166 12.14 -7.77 9.16
C TYR A 166 12.65 -8.06 10.57
N SER A 167 12.44 -7.11 11.48
CA SER A 167 12.84 -7.23 12.88
C SER A 167 11.96 -6.38 13.78
N GLY A 168 12.06 -6.64 15.09
CA GLY A 168 11.41 -5.86 16.14
C GLY A 168 9.91 -5.65 15.90
N ARG A 169 9.48 -4.37 15.97
CA ARG A 169 8.06 -3.98 16.02
C ARG A 169 7.21 -4.46 14.84
N THR A 170 7.81 -4.70 13.67
CA THR A 170 7.09 -5.17 12.47
C THR A 170 6.50 -6.57 12.65
N LEU A 171 7.07 -7.38 13.56
CA LEU A 171 6.68 -8.77 13.82
C LEU A 171 5.81 -8.92 15.07
N ASN A 172 5.61 -7.87 15.87
CA ASN A 172 4.97 -7.96 17.20
C ASN A 172 3.55 -8.55 17.20
N LEU A 173 2.83 -8.41 16.10
CA LEU A 173 1.45 -8.88 15.96
C LEU A 173 1.33 -10.14 15.09
N LEU A 174 2.47 -10.67 14.61
CA LEU A 174 2.49 -11.92 13.86
C LEU A 174 2.33 -13.09 14.84
N PRO A 175 1.36 -13.99 14.65
CA PRO A 175 1.25 -15.18 15.50
C PRO A 175 2.52 -16.05 15.41
N ASP A 176 2.94 -16.64 16.53
CA ASP A 176 4.19 -17.43 16.60
C ASP A 176 4.21 -18.61 15.64
N GLU A 177 3.05 -19.20 15.35
CA GLU A 177 2.90 -20.28 14.36
C GLU A 177 3.33 -19.81 12.95
N PHE A 178 3.02 -18.56 12.58
CA PHE A 178 3.38 -18.00 11.29
C PHE A 178 4.87 -17.69 11.23
N LYS A 179 5.41 -17.12 12.32
CA LYS A 179 6.83 -16.80 12.45
C LYS A 179 7.68 -18.07 12.29
N THR A 180 7.33 -19.13 13.02
CA THR A 180 8.03 -20.43 12.96
C THR A 180 7.92 -21.09 11.58
N LYS A 181 6.73 -21.03 10.96
CA LYS A 181 6.48 -21.73 9.71
C LYS A 181 7.05 -21.03 8.48
N TYR A 182 6.95 -19.70 8.41
CA TYR A 182 7.15 -18.92 7.19
C TYR A 182 8.35 -17.97 7.21
N PHE A 183 9.16 -17.99 8.27
CA PHE A 183 10.38 -17.19 8.35
C PHE A 183 11.61 -18.04 8.69
N ASP A 184 12.76 -17.59 8.19
CA ASP A 184 14.07 -18.03 8.65
C ASP A 184 14.67 -16.94 9.53
N MET A 185 15.21 -17.31 10.69
CA MET A 185 16.00 -16.39 11.50
C MET A 185 17.41 -16.31 10.89
N ILE A 186 17.82 -15.11 10.47
CA ILE A 186 19.09 -14.89 9.77
C ILE A 186 20.13 -14.15 10.62
N ASP A 187 19.69 -13.54 11.72
CA ASP A 187 20.51 -12.90 12.76
C ASP A 187 19.68 -12.79 14.05
N GLU A 188 20.27 -12.33 15.16
CA GLU A 188 19.58 -12.08 16.43
C GLU A 188 18.38 -11.13 16.22
N ASP A 189 17.17 -11.64 16.45
CA ASP A 189 15.89 -10.94 16.22
C ASP A 189 15.67 -10.39 14.79
N VAL A 190 16.42 -10.89 13.80
CA VAL A 190 16.25 -10.56 12.39
C VAL A 190 15.77 -11.77 11.62
N TYR A 191 14.63 -11.60 10.95
CA TYR A 191 13.95 -12.67 10.24
C TYR A 191 13.81 -12.34 8.77
N ARG A 192 13.90 -13.36 7.92
CA ARG A 192 13.62 -13.27 6.50
C ARG A 192 12.42 -14.14 6.16
N VAL A 193 11.49 -13.63 5.36
CA VAL A 193 10.38 -14.45 4.84
C VAL A 193 10.95 -15.56 3.97
N LYS A 194 10.49 -16.80 4.18
CA LYS A 194 10.97 -17.96 3.43
C LYS A 194 10.72 -17.83 1.93
N GLU A 195 11.61 -18.42 1.14
CA GLU A 195 11.63 -18.25 -0.32
C GLU A 195 10.34 -18.74 -1.01
N GLU A 196 9.72 -19.80 -0.52
CA GLU A 196 8.48 -20.35 -1.06
C GLU A 196 7.30 -19.37 -0.94
N ILE A 197 7.32 -18.49 0.06
CA ILE A 197 6.33 -17.42 0.21
C ILE A 197 6.72 -16.24 -0.69
N ARG A 198 8.01 -15.86 -0.71
CA ARG A 198 8.50 -14.69 -1.48
C ARG A 198 8.24 -14.82 -2.97
N LYS A 199 8.47 -16.01 -3.55
CA LYS A 199 8.28 -16.27 -4.99
C LYS A 199 6.84 -16.17 -5.46
N LYS A 200 5.85 -16.13 -4.55
CA LYS A 200 4.42 -16.00 -4.87
C LYS A 200 3.91 -14.55 -4.89
N VAL A 201 4.78 -13.60 -4.53
CA VAL A 201 4.44 -12.18 -4.49
C VAL A 201 5.25 -11.42 -5.54
N ILE A 202 4.55 -10.69 -6.41
CA ILE A 202 5.12 -9.89 -7.49
C ILE A 202 5.08 -8.43 -7.07
N PHE A 203 6.26 -7.87 -6.76
CA PHE A 203 6.40 -6.46 -6.39
C PHE A 203 6.64 -5.55 -7.60
N LYS A 204 5.85 -4.48 -7.73
CA LYS A 204 6.03 -3.46 -8.78
C LYS A 204 5.82 -2.05 -8.22
N SER A 205 6.59 -1.08 -8.71
CA SER A 205 6.25 0.32 -8.50
C SER A 205 5.05 0.71 -9.36
N HIS A 206 4.07 1.38 -8.76
CA HIS A 206 2.84 1.77 -9.44
C HIS A 206 2.16 2.92 -8.69
N ASN A 207 1.74 3.94 -9.44
CA ASN A 207 0.86 4.99 -8.95
C ASN A 207 -0.60 4.54 -9.12
N LEU A 208 -1.35 4.45 -8.01
CA LEU A 208 -2.73 3.97 -7.99
C LEU A 208 -3.71 4.79 -8.86
N LEU A 209 -3.36 6.03 -9.23
CA LEU A 209 -4.14 6.88 -10.12
C LEU A 209 -3.87 6.62 -11.61
N LYS A 210 -2.91 5.75 -11.93
CA LYS A 210 -2.62 5.31 -13.30
C LYS A 210 -3.39 4.01 -13.59
N PRO A 211 -3.54 3.63 -14.87
CA PRO A 211 -4.12 2.33 -15.23
C PRO A 211 -3.44 1.20 -14.45
N SER A 212 -4.24 0.31 -13.89
CA SER A 212 -3.82 -0.78 -13.01
C SER A 212 -2.67 -1.62 -13.59
N PRO A 213 -1.93 -2.37 -12.75
CA PRO A 213 -0.96 -3.35 -13.22
C PRO A 213 -1.57 -4.28 -14.28
N PRO A 214 -0.76 -4.84 -15.20
CA PRO A 214 -1.24 -5.63 -16.33
C PRO A 214 -1.88 -6.94 -15.85
N HIS A 215 -3.16 -6.87 -15.49
CA HIS A 215 -4.09 -7.95 -15.18
C HIS A 215 -5.49 -7.49 -15.50
N SER A 216 -6.25 -8.35 -16.17
CA SER A 216 -7.62 -8.05 -16.57
C SER A 216 -8.62 -8.21 -15.42
N GLN A 217 -8.29 -8.97 -14.37
CA GLN A 217 -9.22 -9.20 -13.26
C GLN A 217 -8.54 -9.70 -11.97
N PHE A 218 -8.89 -9.10 -10.83
CA PHE A 218 -8.51 -9.48 -9.47
C PHE A 218 -9.73 -9.99 -8.70
N ASP A 219 -9.57 -11.10 -7.97
CA ASP A 219 -10.63 -11.61 -7.11
C ASP A 219 -10.67 -10.88 -5.78
N ILE A 220 -9.52 -10.42 -5.32
CA ILE A 220 -9.39 -9.66 -4.09
C ILE A 220 -8.48 -8.46 -4.32
N ILE A 221 -8.90 -7.29 -3.84
CA ILE A 221 -8.07 -6.09 -3.76
C ILE A 221 -7.96 -5.69 -2.29
N PHE A 222 -6.74 -5.54 -1.79
CA PHE A 222 -6.41 -4.88 -0.54
C PHE A 222 -5.91 -3.48 -0.86
N CYS A 223 -6.58 -2.44 -0.37
CA CYS A 223 -6.09 -1.06 -0.40
C CYS A 223 -6.37 -0.43 0.96
N ARG A 224 -5.51 -0.72 1.94
CA ARG A 224 -5.73 -0.45 3.35
C ARG A 224 -4.81 0.64 3.85
N ASN A 225 -5.37 1.65 4.53
CA ASN A 225 -4.61 2.76 5.10
C ASN A 225 -3.85 3.61 4.07
N VAL A 226 -4.33 3.63 2.82
CA VAL A 226 -3.77 4.39 1.70
C VAL A 226 -4.72 5.49 1.27
N MET A 227 -6.01 5.18 1.17
CA MET A 227 -7.01 6.13 0.72
C MET A 227 -7.19 7.31 1.67
N ILE A 228 -6.88 7.16 2.96
CA ILE A 228 -6.86 8.27 3.94
C ILE A 228 -5.96 9.45 3.53
N TYR A 229 -5.02 9.24 2.61
CA TYR A 229 -4.15 10.29 2.11
C TYR A 229 -4.76 11.05 0.93
N PHE A 230 -5.81 10.54 0.29
CA PHE A 230 -6.48 11.14 -0.86
C PHE A 230 -7.68 11.99 -0.43
N ASP A 231 -8.01 13.01 -1.22
CA ASP A 231 -9.28 13.73 -1.05
C ASP A 231 -10.48 12.90 -1.50
N ARG A 232 -11.70 13.42 -1.26
CA ARG A 232 -12.93 12.68 -1.53
C ARG A 232 -13.12 12.36 -3.01
N GLU A 233 -12.73 13.26 -3.91
CA GLU A 233 -12.87 13.08 -5.36
C GLU A 233 -11.91 12.02 -5.88
N THR A 234 -10.66 12.05 -5.41
CA THR A 234 -9.61 11.09 -5.74
C THR A 234 -9.95 9.71 -5.19
N GLN A 235 -10.46 9.62 -3.96
CA GLN A 235 -10.96 8.36 -3.39
C GLN A 235 -12.10 7.78 -4.24
N LYS A 236 -13.05 8.62 -4.65
CA LYS A 236 -14.16 8.20 -5.51
C LYS A 236 -13.65 7.69 -6.85
N HIS A 237 -12.76 8.42 -7.50
CA HIS A 237 -12.16 8.03 -8.77
C HIS A 237 -11.42 6.69 -8.65
N LEU A 238 -10.59 6.53 -7.63
CA LEU A 238 -9.84 5.29 -7.40
C LEU A 238 -10.79 4.08 -7.27
N VAL A 239 -11.86 4.22 -6.48
CA VAL A 239 -12.83 3.15 -6.25
C VAL A 239 -13.66 2.85 -7.50
N ASP A 240 -14.26 3.87 -8.12
CA ASP A 240 -15.24 3.71 -9.19
C ASP A 240 -14.60 3.53 -10.58
N ASN A 241 -13.39 4.04 -10.81
CA ASN A 241 -12.77 4.07 -12.13
C ASN A 241 -11.53 3.20 -12.24
N VAL A 242 -10.88 2.84 -11.12
CA VAL A 242 -9.72 1.95 -11.10
C VAL A 242 -10.12 0.59 -10.56
N PHE A 243 -10.48 0.49 -9.27
CA PHE A 243 -10.79 -0.79 -8.63
C PHE A 243 -12.02 -1.46 -9.24
N ALA A 244 -13.10 -0.72 -9.52
CA ALA A 244 -14.30 -1.30 -10.10
C ALA A 244 -14.09 -1.89 -11.52
N LYS A 245 -13.07 -1.44 -12.26
CA LYS A 245 -12.78 -1.97 -13.61
C LYS A 245 -12.04 -3.30 -13.57
N VAL A 246 -11.30 -3.56 -12.50
CA VAL A 246 -10.41 -4.73 -12.40
C VAL A 246 -10.85 -5.73 -11.35
N LEU A 247 -11.78 -5.40 -10.45
CA LEU A 247 -12.31 -6.37 -9.50
C LEU A 247 -13.29 -7.32 -10.18
N SER A 248 -13.18 -8.62 -9.88
CA SER A 248 -14.15 -9.66 -10.24
C SER A 248 -15.55 -9.28 -9.72
N LYS A 249 -16.60 -9.64 -10.45
CA LYS A 249 -17.99 -9.28 -10.08
C LYS A 249 -18.42 -9.83 -8.71
N ASP A 250 -17.92 -11.00 -8.34
CA ASP A 250 -18.07 -11.61 -7.02
C ASP A 250 -16.81 -11.46 -6.15
N GLY A 251 -15.93 -10.52 -6.50
CA GLY A 251 -14.69 -10.23 -5.78
C GLY A 251 -14.89 -9.33 -4.55
N TYR A 252 -13.82 -9.20 -3.77
CA TYR A 252 -13.81 -8.50 -2.49
C TYR A 252 -12.78 -7.36 -2.47
N LEU A 253 -13.17 -6.19 -1.96
CA LEU A 253 -12.34 -5.02 -1.75
C LEU A 253 -12.17 -4.78 -0.24
N PHE A 254 -10.94 -4.92 0.25
CA PHE A 254 -10.54 -4.68 1.63
C PHE A 254 -9.97 -3.27 1.77
N ILE A 255 -10.50 -2.48 2.70
CA ILE A 255 -10.01 -1.14 3.01
C ILE A 255 -9.63 -1.05 4.50
N GLY A 256 -8.94 0.00 4.94
CA GLY A 256 -8.52 0.17 6.33
C GLY A 256 -9.68 0.47 7.28
N HIS A 257 -9.51 0.20 8.58
CA HIS A 257 -10.54 0.42 9.61
C HIS A 257 -10.99 1.88 9.78
N SER A 258 -10.13 2.84 9.42
CA SER A 258 -10.47 4.27 9.41
C SER A 258 -11.06 4.74 8.07
N GLU A 259 -11.22 3.85 7.09
CA GLU A 259 -11.69 4.16 5.75
C GLU A 259 -13.14 3.68 5.55
N SER A 260 -13.88 4.34 4.66
CA SER A 260 -15.26 3.96 4.34
C SER A 260 -15.61 4.34 2.92
N LEU A 261 -16.31 3.47 2.19
CA LEU A 261 -16.83 3.76 0.86
C LEU A 261 -18.23 4.41 0.89
N ILE A 262 -18.84 4.52 2.07
CA ILE A 262 -20.15 5.14 2.26
C ILE A 262 -20.08 6.61 1.79
N GLY A 263 -21.00 6.98 0.91
CA GLY A 263 -21.07 8.31 0.30
C GLY A 263 -19.93 8.64 -0.67
N LYS A 264 -19.10 7.65 -1.05
CA LYS A 264 -18.00 7.80 -2.02
C LYS A 264 -18.27 6.99 -3.29
N SER A 265 -18.76 5.77 -3.16
CA SER A 265 -19.13 4.90 -4.29
C SER A 265 -20.55 4.38 -4.15
N GLU A 266 -21.25 4.30 -5.28
CA GLU A 266 -22.55 3.64 -5.38
C GLU A 266 -22.42 2.18 -5.85
N ASN A 267 -21.27 1.78 -6.38
CA ASN A 267 -21.04 0.45 -6.97
C ASN A 267 -20.83 -0.64 -5.94
N PHE A 268 -20.39 -0.28 -4.73
CA PHE A 268 -19.99 -1.21 -3.67
C PHE A 268 -20.97 -1.20 -2.50
N GLN A 269 -21.12 -2.36 -1.86
CA GLN A 269 -21.82 -2.54 -0.59
C GLN A 269 -20.93 -3.26 0.41
N TYR A 270 -21.22 -3.07 1.70
CA TYR A 270 -20.51 -3.77 2.76
C TYR A 270 -20.77 -5.28 2.65
N ALA A 271 -19.74 -6.09 2.80
CA ALA A 271 -19.84 -7.54 2.71
C ALA A 271 -20.43 -8.16 3.99
N HIS A 272 -20.47 -7.40 5.10
CA HIS A 272 -20.95 -7.85 6.42
C HIS A 272 -20.21 -9.09 6.95
N VAL A 273 -18.89 -9.19 6.68
CA VAL A 273 -18.05 -10.29 7.13
C VAL A 273 -17.21 -9.84 8.33
N MET A 274 -17.37 -10.51 9.48
CA MET A 274 -16.56 -10.30 10.70
C MET A 274 -16.40 -8.83 11.13
N ARG A 275 -17.45 -8.01 10.92
CA ARG A 275 -17.44 -6.55 11.16
C ARG A 275 -16.21 -5.84 10.59
N SER A 276 -15.68 -6.37 9.50
CA SER A 276 -14.46 -5.90 8.86
C SER A 276 -14.80 -5.02 7.66
N PRO A 277 -14.05 -3.92 7.42
CA PRO A 277 -14.25 -3.02 6.29
C PRO A 277 -13.89 -3.69 4.95
N ILE A 278 -14.78 -4.58 4.53
CA ILE A 278 -14.72 -5.41 3.33
C ILE A 278 -15.97 -5.12 2.53
N TYR A 279 -15.79 -4.86 1.25
CA TYR A 279 -16.84 -4.47 0.31
C TYR A 279 -16.87 -5.45 -0.86
N LYS A 280 -18.04 -5.56 -1.48
CA LYS A 280 -18.26 -6.30 -2.73
C LYS A 280 -19.15 -5.47 -3.64
N PHE A 281 -19.25 -5.81 -4.93
CA PHE A 281 -20.19 -5.13 -5.81
C PHE A 281 -21.62 -5.24 -5.29
N LYS A 282 -22.41 -4.18 -5.50
CA LYS A 282 -23.85 -4.22 -5.29
C LYS A 282 -24.48 -5.18 -6.28
N ASP A 283 -25.35 -6.03 -5.76
CA ASP A 283 -26.09 -6.98 -6.57
C ASP A 283 -27.29 -6.25 -7.19
N ILE A 284 -27.14 -5.77 -8.43
CA ILE A 284 -28.13 -4.93 -9.11
C ILE A 284 -29.46 -5.68 -9.33
N ASN A 285 -29.41 -7.02 -9.36
CA ASN A 285 -30.57 -7.87 -9.62
C ASN A 285 -31.46 -8.12 -8.39
N LYS A 286 -30.99 -7.83 -7.17
CA LYS A 286 -31.79 -8.06 -5.95
C LYS A 286 -32.91 -7.04 -5.72
N LYS A 287 -32.88 -5.88 -6.40
CA LYS A 287 -33.88 -4.81 -6.27
C LYS A 287 -35.15 -4.99 -7.11
N ARG A 288 -35.26 -6.03 -7.95
CA ARG A 288 -36.46 -6.29 -8.77
C ARG A 288 -37.41 -7.36 -8.20
N GLY A 289 -37.08 -7.97 -7.06
CA GLY A 289 -37.89 -9.05 -6.45
C GLY A 289 -38.73 -8.64 -5.23
N GLU A 290 -38.69 -7.38 -4.81
CA GLU A 290 -39.49 -6.85 -3.70
C GLU A 290 -40.24 -5.59 -4.18
N LYS A 291 -41.27 -5.81 -4.99
CA LYS A 291 -42.41 -4.90 -5.14
C LYS A 291 -43.66 -5.74 -5.37
#